data_AF-A0A2E1IG41-F1
#
_entry.id   AF-A0A2E1IG41-F1
#
_cell.length_a   1.000
_cell.length_b   1.000
_cell.length_c   1.000
_cell.angle_alpha   90.00
_cell.angle_beta   90.00
_cell.angle_gamma   90.00
#
_symmetry.space_group_name_H-M   'P 1'
#
loop_
_entity.id
_entity.type
_entity.pdbx_description
1 polymer ?
#
loop_
_entity_poly.entity_id
_entity_poly.type
_entity_poly.pdbx_seq_one_letter_code
_entity_poly.pdbx_strand_id
1 'polypeptide(L)'
;MNRPLTVSLTALPLGWLLLALMGSAASMTAQVTATLEVDKSRLLPRETFNVSLKIVNFSGQTLVFGEDNDWLQLEIETETGEVLTPIAEPPKVEGRFTVESSIRATKRIDLAPYYALDRAGNYKLTAKLYVKQWKRPLPVKPVKFSVFNGSILWHRTFGMPVKEGEPAGQPRQRRYVLQQAKNLRMTTLYARVDDGPGARVHKVLPVCPMVAFNDPTAQVDPTGNLHILCQSGARTYNYTVLDPDGKMKIRHHYQIVGSRPRLNFKDGKIRVAGGLKLLRPDDIPTRKKKGDEPKLILPRKATQPIPVIREPVPEPNPPAPRR
;
A
#
# COMPACT_ATOMS: atom_id res chain seq x y z
N MET A 1 61.58 -17.61 73.48
CA MET A 1 61.32 -18.23 72.16
C MET A 1 59.83 -18.55 72.11
N ASN A 2 59.00 -17.61 71.68
CA ASN A 2 58.58 -17.34 70.29
C ASN A 2 57.71 -18.45 69.68
N ARG A 3 56.37 -18.27 69.70
CA ARG A 3 55.53 -18.23 68.49
C ARG A 3 54.12 -17.68 68.81
N PRO A 4 53.51 -16.88 67.90
CA PRO A 4 52.34 -16.05 68.23
C PRO A 4 51.00 -16.66 67.81
N LEU A 5 49.94 -16.19 68.47
CA LEU A 5 48.53 -16.40 68.11
C LEU A 5 48.19 -15.66 66.81
N THR A 6 47.65 -16.38 65.82
CA THR A 6 47.02 -15.82 64.63
C THR A 6 45.53 -15.59 64.88
N VAL A 7 45.11 -14.32 64.86
CA VAL A 7 43.69 -13.92 64.81
C VAL A 7 43.40 -13.44 63.39
N SER A 8 42.50 -14.13 62.68
CA SER A 8 42.04 -13.77 61.35
C SER A 8 40.95 -12.68 61.43
N LEU A 9 41.21 -11.51 60.81
CA LEU A 9 40.19 -10.49 60.57
C LEU A 9 39.14 -11.00 59.57
N THR A 10 37.87 -10.94 59.96
CA THR A 10 36.70 -11.13 59.08
C THR A 10 36.47 -9.86 58.25
N ALA A 11 36.59 -9.96 56.93
CA ALA A 11 36.20 -8.92 55.98
C ALA A 11 34.68 -8.97 55.72
N LEU A 12 33.98 -7.86 55.96
CA LEU A 12 32.58 -7.65 55.55
C LEU A 12 32.53 -7.26 54.06
N PRO A 13 31.60 -7.78 53.25
CA PRO A 13 31.53 -7.45 51.83
C PRO A 13 30.78 -6.13 51.62
N LEU A 14 31.54 -5.07 51.34
CA LEU A 14 31.10 -3.76 50.86
C LEU A 14 30.63 -3.81 49.39
N GLY A 15 29.87 -4.84 49.01
CA GLY A 15 29.62 -5.20 47.61
C GLY A 15 28.16 -5.10 47.13
N TRP A 16 27.22 -4.75 48.01
CA TRP A 16 25.79 -4.92 47.74
C TRP A 16 24.97 -3.62 47.67
N LEU A 17 25.62 -2.44 47.62
CA LEU A 17 24.91 -1.16 47.53
C LEU A 17 25.05 -0.42 46.17
N LEU A 18 25.78 -0.99 45.20
CA LEU A 18 25.98 -0.39 43.87
C LEU A 18 25.15 -1.05 42.75
N LEU A 19 24.45 -2.17 43.02
CA LEU A 19 23.61 -2.84 42.03
C LEU A 19 22.14 -2.34 42.00
N ALA A 20 21.73 -1.50 42.94
CA ALA A 20 20.35 -1.01 43.01
C ALA A 20 20.08 0.27 42.18
N LEU A 21 21.12 0.90 41.61
CA LEU A 21 20.97 2.15 40.84
C LEU A 21 20.99 1.99 39.30
N MET A 22 21.19 0.78 38.75
CA MET A 22 21.20 0.53 37.30
C MET A 22 19.86 -0.02 36.73
N GLY A 23 18.78 0.01 37.51
CA GLY A 23 17.50 -0.62 37.14
C GLY A 23 16.48 0.25 36.41
N SER A 24 16.67 1.57 36.28
CA SER A 24 15.58 2.49 35.92
C SER A 24 15.85 3.37 34.69
N ALA A 25 16.30 2.78 33.58
CA ALA A 25 16.42 3.48 32.29
C ALA A 25 15.58 2.86 31.14
N ALA A 26 14.70 1.90 31.44
CA ALA A 26 13.91 1.18 30.43
C ALA A 26 12.48 1.73 30.23
N SER A 27 12.25 3.03 30.47
CA SER A 27 10.93 3.63 30.30
C SER A 27 11.01 4.90 29.48
N MET A 28 11.09 4.81 28.15
CA MET A 28 10.60 5.85 27.23
C MET A 28 10.77 5.45 25.75
N THR A 29 9.85 4.64 25.21
CA THR A 29 9.54 4.63 23.74
C THR A 29 8.21 3.94 23.38
N ALA A 30 7.49 3.30 24.30
CA ALA A 30 6.38 2.41 23.94
C ALA A 30 4.97 3.06 23.82
N GLN A 31 4.79 4.32 24.21
CA GLN A 31 3.43 4.90 24.31
C GLN A 31 2.82 5.29 22.96
N VAL A 32 3.60 5.62 21.94
CA VAL A 32 3.07 5.84 20.58
C VAL A 32 4.04 5.28 19.58
N THR A 33 3.55 4.42 18.68
CA THR A 33 4.36 3.83 17.62
C THR A 33 3.85 4.31 16.27
N ALA A 34 4.74 4.86 15.46
CA ALA A 34 4.48 5.19 14.08
C ALA A 34 5.33 4.33 13.14
N THR A 35 4.71 3.76 12.11
CA THR A 35 5.40 2.90 11.12
C THR A 35 4.94 3.22 9.71
N LEU A 36 5.87 3.18 8.76
CA LEU A 36 5.55 3.26 7.34
C LEU A 36 5.44 1.86 6.73
N GLU A 37 4.54 1.73 5.76
CA GLU A 37 4.44 0.56 4.90
C GLU A 37 4.25 1.01 3.45
N VAL A 38 4.87 0.29 2.52
CA VAL A 38 4.62 0.45 1.08
C VAL A 38 3.80 -0.75 0.63
N ASP A 39 2.80 -0.53 -0.22
CA ASP A 39 1.89 -1.59 -0.69
C ASP A 39 2.63 -2.75 -1.39
N LYS A 40 3.81 -2.48 -1.95
CA LYS A 40 4.69 -3.47 -2.56
C LYS A 40 6.13 -3.23 -2.12
N SER A 41 6.81 -4.29 -1.69
CA SER A 41 8.24 -4.24 -1.37
C SER A 41 9.14 -4.16 -2.61
N ARG A 42 8.59 -4.49 -3.78
CA ARG A 42 9.28 -4.41 -5.07
C ARG A 42 8.39 -3.72 -6.10
N LEU A 43 8.92 -2.71 -6.76
CA LEU A 43 8.25 -1.88 -7.75
C LEU A 43 9.01 -1.90 -9.08
N LEU A 44 8.31 -1.64 -10.18
CA LEU A 44 8.95 -1.27 -11.44
C LEU A 44 9.23 0.22 -11.50
N PRO A 45 10.18 0.67 -12.35
CA PRO A 45 10.40 2.08 -12.60
C PRO A 45 9.10 2.79 -12.98
N ARG A 46 8.81 3.92 -12.33
CA ARG A 46 7.61 4.74 -12.53
C ARG A 46 6.28 4.00 -12.28
N GLU A 47 6.29 2.90 -11.53
CA GLU A 47 5.07 2.24 -11.06
C GLU A 47 4.32 3.11 -10.05
N THR A 48 2.98 3.17 -10.16
CA THR A 48 2.16 3.82 -9.13
C THR A 48 2.21 3.00 -7.84
N PHE A 49 2.47 3.66 -6.71
CA PHE A 49 2.57 3.04 -5.39
C PHE A 49 2.00 3.94 -4.31
N ASN A 50 1.38 3.33 -3.30
CA ASN A 50 0.89 4.02 -2.12
C ASN A 50 1.73 3.66 -0.88
N VAL A 51 1.75 4.61 0.04
CA VAL A 51 2.37 4.50 1.36
C VAL A 51 1.28 4.56 2.40
N SER A 52 1.38 3.70 3.41
CA SER A 52 0.53 3.73 4.60
C SER A 52 1.36 4.17 5.81
N LEU A 53 0.99 5.30 6.41
CA LEU A 53 1.45 5.68 7.75
C LEU A 53 0.49 5.08 8.77
N LYS A 54 1.00 4.18 9.62
CA LYS A 54 0.25 3.57 10.72
C LYS A 54 0.69 4.18 12.04
N ILE A 55 -0.27 4.66 12.82
CA ILE A 55 -0.06 5.23 14.14
C ILE A 55 -0.83 4.38 15.13
N VAL A 56 -0.15 3.88 16.15
CA VAL A 56 -0.74 3.18 17.29
C VAL A 56 -0.52 4.03 18.52
N ASN A 57 -1.61 4.45 19.16
CA ASN A 57 -1.56 5.31 20.33
C ASN A 57 -1.86 4.51 21.60
N PHE A 58 -0.97 4.56 22.58
CA PHE A 58 -1.08 4.03 23.94
C PHE A 58 -0.67 5.09 24.98
N SER A 59 -0.82 6.38 24.66
CA SER A 59 -0.39 7.48 25.53
C SER A 59 -1.43 7.91 26.56
N GLY A 60 -2.59 7.24 26.64
CA GLY A 60 -3.67 7.59 27.56
C GLY A 60 -4.44 8.88 27.20
N GLN A 61 -4.15 9.49 26.06
CA GLN A 61 -4.83 10.70 25.59
C GLN A 61 -5.07 10.63 24.08
N THR A 62 -6.09 11.34 23.59
CA THR A 62 -6.35 11.46 22.16
C THR A 62 -5.33 12.37 21.49
N LEU A 63 -4.70 11.87 20.43
CA LEU A 63 -3.81 12.64 19.57
C LEU A 63 -4.59 13.21 18.38
N VAL A 64 -4.20 14.39 17.92
CA VAL A 64 -4.82 15.10 16.80
C VAL A 64 -3.72 15.42 15.79
N PHE A 65 -3.97 15.10 14.53
CA PHE A 65 -3.06 15.30 13.40
C PHE A 65 -3.80 15.97 12.24
N GLY A 66 -3.07 16.58 11.31
CA GLY A 66 -3.65 17.17 10.10
C GLY A 66 -4.45 18.45 10.31
N GLU A 67 -4.21 19.17 11.41
CA GLU A 67 -4.73 20.54 11.62
C GLU A 67 -3.94 21.58 10.82
N ASP A 68 -2.68 21.28 10.54
CA ASP A 68 -1.77 22.02 9.66
C ASP A 68 -1.07 21.02 8.72
N ASN A 69 -0.15 21.52 7.88
CA ASN A 69 0.56 20.70 6.88
C ASN A 69 1.96 20.26 7.35
N ASP A 70 2.42 20.75 8.49
CA ASP A 70 3.79 20.54 8.97
C ASP A 70 3.92 19.29 9.86
N TRP A 71 2.81 18.61 10.11
CA TRP A 71 2.77 17.41 10.96
C TRP A 71 3.43 16.18 10.33
N LEU A 72 3.58 16.11 9.01
CA LEU A 72 4.17 14.96 8.32
C LEU A 72 5.05 15.38 7.15
N GLN A 73 6.32 14.98 7.22
CA GLN A 73 7.26 15.10 6.10
C GLN A 73 7.74 13.71 5.70
N LEU A 74 7.76 13.44 4.40
CA LEU A 74 8.17 12.16 3.81
C LEU A 74 9.40 12.39 2.95
N GLU A 75 10.39 11.52 3.08
CA GLU A 75 11.64 11.58 2.32
C GLU A 75 11.97 10.17 1.79
N ILE A 76 12.40 10.08 0.53
CA ILE A 76 12.89 8.83 -0.06
C ILE A 76 14.39 8.96 -0.24
N GLU A 77 15.12 8.01 0.31
CA GLU A 77 16.57 7.90 0.18
C GLU A 77 16.95 6.71 -0.68
N THR A 78 18.03 6.82 -1.43
CA THR A 78 18.68 5.69 -2.11
C THR A 78 19.49 4.85 -1.10
N GLU A 79 20.00 3.70 -1.54
CA GLU A 79 20.91 2.87 -0.72
C GLU A 79 22.19 3.60 -0.29
N THR A 80 22.67 4.55 -1.09
CA THR A 80 23.84 5.37 -0.76
C THR A 80 23.53 6.51 0.22
N GLY A 81 22.27 6.63 0.66
CA GLY A 81 21.82 7.69 1.58
C GLY A 81 21.50 9.01 0.90
N GLU A 82 21.48 9.06 -0.44
CA GLU A 82 21.10 10.25 -1.19
C GLU A 82 19.59 10.46 -1.12
N VAL A 83 19.14 11.65 -0.70
CA VAL A 83 17.73 12.02 -0.68
C VAL A 83 17.27 12.35 -2.11
N LEU A 84 16.22 11.68 -2.56
CA LEU A 84 15.60 11.96 -3.86
C LEU A 84 14.85 13.30 -3.82
N THR A 85 15.19 14.18 -4.76
CA THR A 85 14.43 15.41 -4.99
C THR A 85 13.07 15.08 -5.62
N PRO A 86 11.96 15.55 -5.05
CA PRO A 86 10.64 15.41 -5.67
C PRO A 86 10.57 16.10 -7.03
N ILE A 87 9.86 15.49 -7.98
CA ILE A 87 9.59 16.08 -9.31
C ILE A 87 8.41 17.06 -9.32
N ALA A 88 7.64 17.07 -8.24
CA ALA A 88 6.54 18.00 -7.98
C ALA A 88 6.45 18.22 -6.46
N GLU A 89 5.83 19.32 -6.02
CA GLU A 89 5.64 19.60 -4.60
C GLU A 89 4.89 18.44 -3.94
N PRO A 90 5.48 17.72 -2.97
CA PRO A 90 4.85 16.59 -2.31
C PRO A 90 3.46 16.93 -1.75
N PRO A 91 2.55 15.95 -1.64
CA PRO A 91 1.18 16.23 -1.27
C PRO A 91 1.14 16.74 0.17
N LYS A 92 0.46 17.87 0.38
CA LYS A 92 0.06 18.32 1.72
C LYS A 92 -0.89 17.28 2.30
N VAL A 93 -0.50 16.63 3.39
CA VAL A 93 -1.26 15.53 3.97
C VAL A 93 -2.37 16.11 4.85
N GLU A 94 -3.41 16.59 4.18
CA GLU A 94 -4.52 17.32 4.78
C GLU A 94 -5.60 16.40 5.37
N GLY A 95 -6.46 17.00 6.19
CA GLY A 95 -7.62 16.39 6.81
C GLY A 95 -7.35 16.04 8.26
N ARG A 96 -7.91 16.86 9.15
CA ARG A 96 -7.88 16.65 10.60
C ARG A 96 -8.37 15.26 10.94
N PHE A 97 -7.58 14.51 11.69
CA PHE A 97 -8.01 13.23 12.25
C PHE A 97 -7.47 13.05 13.66
N THR A 98 -8.18 12.23 14.43
CA THR A 98 -7.86 11.93 15.81
C THR A 98 -7.47 10.46 15.96
N VAL A 99 -6.57 10.19 16.89
CA VAL A 99 -6.16 8.83 17.28
C VAL A 99 -6.35 8.73 18.78
N GLU A 100 -7.44 8.13 19.21
CA GLU A 100 -7.74 7.88 20.62
C GLU A 100 -6.71 6.94 21.25
N SER A 101 -6.64 6.93 22.58
CA SER A 101 -5.80 5.98 23.30
C SER A 101 -6.25 4.54 23.01
N SER A 102 -5.29 3.63 22.87
CA SER A 102 -5.47 2.22 22.49
C SER A 102 -6.06 1.99 21.08
N ILE A 103 -6.13 3.03 20.25
CA ILE A 103 -6.61 2.95 18.86
C ILE A 103 -5.46 3.03 17.85
N ARG A 104 -5.68 2.39 16.70
CA ARG A 104 -4.81 2.44 15.53
C ARG A 104 -5.44 3.27 14.42
N ALA A 105 -4.69 4.22 13.89
CA ALA A 105 -5.05 4.96 12.69
C ALA A 105 -4.14 4.57 11.52
N THR A 106 -4.66 4.63 10.30
CA THR A 106 -3.88 4.42 9.07
C THR A 106 -4.21 5.53 8.07
N LYS A 107 -3.19 6.30 7.67
CA LYS A 107 -3.30 7.29 6.60
C LYS A 107 -2.61 6.75 5.37
N ARG A 108 -3.32 6.70 4.23
CA ARG A 108 -2.76 6.34 2.93
C ARG A 108 -2.39 7.59 2.14
N ILE A 109 -1.22 7.58 1.51
CA ILE A 109 -0.67 8.68 0.71
C ILE A 109 -0.21 8.09 -0.63
N ASP A 110 -0.56 8.73 -1.74
CA ASP A 110 -0.01 8.42 -3.07
C ASP A 110 1.23 9.28 -3.31
N LEU A 111 2.41 8.64 -3.37
CA LEU A 111 3.69 9.33 -3.58
C LEU A 111 4.17 9.26 -5.04
N ALA A 112 3.58 8.38 -5.85
CA ALA A 112 4.05 8.15 -7.22
C ALA A 112 4.05 9.40 -8.13
N PRO A 113 3.10 10.34 -8.01
CA PRO A 113 3.14 11.58 -8.81
C PRO A 113 4.31 12.50 -8.48
N TYR A 114 4.90 12.37 -7.28
CA TYR A 114 5.86 13.33 -6.72
C TYR A 114 7.29 12.79 -6.73
N TYR A 115 7.47 11.47 -6.74
CA TYR A 115 8.78 10.84 -6.77
C TYR A 115 8.98 10.03 -8.03
N ALA A 116 9.93 10.47 -8.85
CA ALA A 116 10.40 9.75 -10.03
C ALA A 116 11.31 8.59 -9.63
N LEU A 117 10.74 7.44 -9.27
CA LEU A 117 11.48 6.20 -9.09
C LEU A 117 11.87 5.62 -10.47
N ASP A 118 12.87 6.20 -11.12
CA ASP A 118 13.29 5.89 -12.49
C ASP A 118 14.38 4.81 -12.57
N ARG A 119 15.27 4.77 -11.57
CA ARG A 119 16.40 3.85 -11.53
C ARG A 119 16.07 2.59 -10.73
N ALA A 120 16.63 1.47 -11.18
CA ALA A 120 16.64 0.27 -10.38
C ALA A 120 17.59 0.44 -9.19
N GLY A 121 17.20 -0.04 -8.02
CA GLY A 121 17.98 0.09 -6.78
C GLY A 121 17.15 -0.16 -5.53
N ASN A 122 17.81 -0.15 -4.39
CA ASN A 122 17.16 -0.20 -3.08
C ASN A 122 16.89 1.23 -2.60
N TYR A 123 15.73 1.41 -1.98
CA TYR A 123 15.25 2.68 -1.46
C TYR A 123 14.78 2.52 -0.02
N LYS A 124 14.87 3.61 0.72
CA LYS A 124 14.40 3.72 2.09
C LYS A 124 13.48 4.92 2.18
N LEU A 125 12.22 4.69 2.54
CA LEU A 125 11.27 5.75 2.84
C LEU A 125 11.33 6.04 4.34
N THR A 126 11.56 7.30 4.67
CA THR A 126 11.59 7.84 6.02
C THR A 126 10.47 8.87 6.19
N ALA A 127 10.10 9.14 7.44
CA ALA A 127 9.15 10.19 7.76
C ALA A 127 9.51 10.90 9.06
N LYS A 128 9.23 12.20 9.10
CA LYS A 128 9.23 13.01 10.33
C LYS A 128 7.77 13.30 10.66
N LEU A 129 7.32 12.79 11.81
CA LEU A 129 5.96 12.97 12.30
C LEU A 129 5.99 13.93 13.48
N TYR A 130 5.28 15.05 13.44
CA TYR A 130 5.24 16.03 14.54
C TYR A 130 3.91 15.94 15.30
N VAL A 131 3.98 15.87 16.63
CA VAL A 131 2.80 15.89 17.51
C VAL A 131 2.71 17.25 18.16
N LYS A 132 1.76 18.07 17.70
CA LYS A 132 1.56 19.45 18.16
C LYS A 132 1.32 19.55 19.66
N GLN A 133 0.51 18.64 20.23
CA GLN A 133 0.21 18.58 21.67
C GLN A 133 1.47 18.42 22.53
N TRP A 134 2.51 17.79 21.98
CA TRP A 134 3.75 17.49 22.69
C TRP A 134 4.92 18.37 22.26
N LYS A 135 4.70 19.23 21.26
CA LYS A 135 5.72 20.09 20.66
C LYS A 135 7.00 19.34 20.28
N ARG A 136 6.90 18.07 19.89
CA ARG A 136 8.06 17.22 19.60
C ARG A 136 7.80 16.27 18.43
N PRO A 137 8.86 15.87 17.69
CA PRO A 137 8.75 14.83 16.69
C PRO A 137 8.58 13.45 17.34
N LEU A 138 7.87 12.58 16.65
CA LEU A 138 7.76 11.16 16.92
C LEU A 138 8.69 10.39 15.98
N PRO A 139 9.46 9.41 16.50
CA PRO A 139 10.22 8.52 15.65
C PRO A 139 9.27 7.65 14.83
N VAL A 140 9.47 7.62 13.51
CA VAL A 140 8.75 6.75 12.59
C VAL A 140 9.68 5.64 12.13
N LYS A 141 9.26 4.38 12.28
CA LYS A 141 10.03 3.26 11.74
C LYS A 141 10.05 3.35 10.20
N PRO A 142 11.24 3.44 9.57
CA PRO A 142 11.34 3.55 8.12
C PRO A 142 10.98 2.24 7.44
N VAL A 143 10.68 2.31 6.14
CA VAL A 143 10.40 1.14 5.30
C VAL A 143 11.36 1.09 4.13
N LYS A 144 11.90 -0.12 3.87
CA LYS A 144 12.77 -0.38 2.73
C LYS A 144 11.97 -1.06 1.63
N PHE A 145 12.25 -0.69 0.39
CA PHE A 145 11.67 -1.29 -0.81
C PHE A 145 12.68 -1.22 -1.95
N SER A 146 12.45 -1.93 -3.05
CA SER A 146 13.33 -1.90 -4.21
C SER A 146 12.59 -1.60 -5.50
N VAL A 147 13.28 -0.91 -6.41
CA VAL A 147 12.86 -0.72 -7.79
C VAL A 147 13.74 -1.64 -8.64
N PHE A 148 13.15 -2.37 -9.58
CA PHE A 148 13.89 -3.30 -10.42
C PHE A 148 13.34 -3.30 -11.84
N ASN A 149 14.17 -3.65 -12.81
CA ASN A 149 13.73 -3.72 -14.20
C ASN A 149 12.94 -5.01 -14.46
N GLY A 150 11.85 -4.89 -15.21
CA GLY A 150 11.13 -6.02 -15.79
C GLY A 150 11.75 -6.48 -17.11
N SER A 151 11.35 -7.66 -17.58
CA SER A 151 11.71 -8.14 -18.92
C SER A 151 10.62 -7.77 -19.90
N ILE A 152 10.98 -7.04 -20.97
CA ILE A 152 10.04 -6.67 -22.03
C ILE A 152 9.64 -7.92 -22.82
N LEU A 153 8.34 -8.12 -23.00
CA LEU A 153 7.77 -9.21 -23.80
C LEU A 153 7.21 -8.71 -25.13
N TRP A 154 6.67 -7.49 -25.15
CA TRP A 154 6.08 -6.90 -26.33
C TRP A 154 6.13 -5.38 -26.26
N HIS A 155 6.26 -4.71 -27.39
CA HIS A 155 6.10 -3.27 -27.46
C HIS A 155 5.57 -2.83 -28.82
N ARG A 156 4.92 -1.67 -28.86
CA ARG A 156 4.46 -1.04 -30.11
C ARG A 156 4.39 0.46 -29.94
N THR A 157 5.03 1.17 -30.87
CA THR A 157 4.87 2.61 -31.04
C THR A 157 3.73 2.89 -32.03
N PHE A 158 2.93 3.90 -31.76
CA PHE A 158 1.82 4.34 -32.59
C PHE A 158 1.62 5.85 -32.50
N GLY A 159 1.02 6.45 -33.52
CA GLY A 159 0.64 7.86 -33.51
C GLY A 159 -0.71 8.05 -32.83
N MET A 160 -0.83 9.08 -32.00
CA MET A 160 -2.09 9.53 -31.43
C MET A 160 -2.93 10.23 -32.51
N PRO A 161 -4.26 10.03 -32.52
CA PRO A 161 -5.13 10.83 -33.37
C PRO A 161 -5.03 12.31 -32.95
N VAL A 162 -4.97 13.20 -33.95
CA VAL A 162 -4.98 14.66 -33.73
C VAL A 162 -6.31 15.03 -33.09
N LYS A 163 -6.27 15.77 -31.97
CA LYS A 163 -7.51 16.29 -31.36
C LYS A 163 -8.08 17.41 -32.23
N GLU A 164 -9.39 17.51 -32.30
CA GLU A 164 -10.07 18.60 -33.01
C GLU A 164 -9.58 19.96 -32.48
N GLY A 165 -9.07 20.80 -33.38
CA GLY A 165 -8.47 22.10 -33.04
C GLY A 165 -6.96 22.11 -32.78
N GLU A 166 -6.26 20.97 -32.76
CA GLU A 166 -4.79 20.95 -32.77
C GLU A 166 -4.26 21.13 -34.21
N PRO A 167 -3.21 21.95 -34.42
CA PRO A 167 -2.64 22.14 -35.75
C PRO A 167 -2.15 20.81 -36.34
N ALA A 168 -2.32 20.65 -37.64
CA ALA A 168 -1.83 19.49 -38.40
C ALA A 168 -0.29 19.46 -38.38
N GLY A 169 0.27 18.90 -37.32
CA GLY A 169 1.71 18.68 -37.11
C GLY A 169 2.06 17.21 -37.04
N GLN A 170 3.30 16.90 -36.67
CA GLN A 170 3.70 15.52 -36.40
C GLN A 170 2.81 14.92 -35.30
N PRO A 171 2.18 13.76 -35.54
CA PRO A 171 1.29 13.16 -34.57
C PRO A 171 2.09 12.81 -33.31
N ARG A 172 1.56 13.20 -32.13
CA ARG A 172 2.14 12.83 -30.85
C ARG A 172 2.28 11.32 -30.80
N GLN A 173 3.48 10.81 -30.57
CA GLN A 173 3.70 9.38 -30.49
C GLN A 173 3.42 8.87 -29.08
N ARG A 174 2.93 7.63 -29.01
CA ARG A 174 2.82 6.85 -27.78
C ARG A 174 3.42 5.48 -28.04
N ARG A 175 3.95 4.87 -26.98
CA ARG A 175 4.48 3.53 -27.01
C ARG A 175 3.91 2.74 -25.84
N TYR A 176 3.34 1.59 -26.18
CA TYR A 176 3.00 0.56 -25.21
C TYR A 176 4.15 -0.41 -25.07
N VAL A 177 4.43 -0.80 -23.82
CA VAL A 177 5.38 -1.86 -23.48
C VAL A 177 4.69 -2.81 -22.52
N LEU A 178 4.64 -4.09 -22.88
CA LEU A 178 4.27 -5.17 -21.98
C LEU A 178 5.55 -5.80 -21.44
N GLN A 179 5.67 -5.83 -20.13
CA GLN A 179 6.84 -6.36 -19.44
C GLN A 179 6.43 -7.26 -18.30
N GLN A 180 7.14 -8.38 -18.13
CA GLN A 180 6.95 -9.25 -16.98
C GLN A 180 7.89 -8.85 -15.86
N ALA A 181 7.40 -8.95 -14.64
CA ALA A 181 8.20 -8.74 -13.44
C ALA A 181 7.86 -9.82 -12.41
N LYS A 182 8.90 -10.45 -11.86
CA LYS A 182 8.74 -11.44 -10.80
C LYS A 182 8.65 -10.73 -9.45
N ASN A 183 7.49 -10.79 -8.82
CA ASN A 183 7.36 -10.43 -7.42
C ASN A 183 7.60 -11.68 -6.55
N LEU A 184 7.66 -11.54 -5.22
CA LEU A 184 7.98 -12.63 -4.28
C LEU A 184 7.05 -13.85 -4.39
N ARG A 185 5.79 -13.66 -4.82
CA ARG A 185 4.78 -14.73 -4.87
C ARG A 185 4.43 -15.21 -6.29
N MET A 186 4.54 -14.34 -7.29
CA MET A 186 4.09 -14.63 -8.65
C MET A 186 4.75 -13.71 -9.67
N THR A 187 4.88 -14.20 -10.90
CA THR A 187 5.19 -13.36 -12.06
C THR A 187 3.93 -12.60 -12.46
N THR A 188 4.06 -11.31 -12.71
CA THR A 188 2.95 -10.43 -13.10
C THR A 188 3.32 -9.71 -14.40
N LEU A 189 2.34 -9.62 -15.31
CA LEU A 189 2.41 -8.78 -16.51
C LEU A 189 2.11 -7.34 -16.12
N TYR A 190 2.94 -6.42 -16.59
CA TYR A 190 2.75 -4.99 -16.45
C TYR A 190 2.64 -4.35 -17.82
N ALA A 191 1.81 -3.32 -17.91
CA ALA A 191 1.78 -2.43 -19.04
C ALA A 191 2.43 -1.10 -18.65
N ARG A 192 3.32 -0.61 -19.51
CA ARG A 192 3.88 0.73 -19.47
C ARG A 192 3.42 1.51 -20.70
N VAL A 193 3.04 2.76 -20.47
CA VAL A 193 2.73 3.74 -21.51
C VAL A 193 3.74 4.87 -21.41
N ASP A 194 4.51 5.09 -22.47
CA ASP A 194 5.55 6.11 -22.55
C ASP A 194 5.59 6.79 -23.93
N ASP A 195 6.33 7.89 -24.05
CA ASP A 195 6.52 8.64 -25.30
C ASP A 195 7.68 8.11 -26.16
N GLY A 196 8.26 6.96 -25.79
CA GLY A 196 9.46 6.40 -26.42
C GLY A 196 10.54 6.01 -25.40
N PRO A 197 11.63 5.37 -25.85
CA PRO A 197 12.76 5.04 -24.97
C PRO A 197 13.34 6.31 -24.33
N GLY A 198 13.46 6.32 -23.00
CA GLY A 198 13.99 7.47 -22.25
C GLY A 198 13.06 8.69 -22.18
N ALA A 199 11.90 8.66 -22.84
CA ALA A 199 10.93 9.74 -22.82
C ALA A 199 10.00 9.65 -21.61
N ARG A 200 9.05 10.59 -21.51
CA ARG A 200 8.08 10.66 -20.42
C ARG A 200 7.29 9.35 -20.31
N VAL A 201 7.21 8.82 -19.08
CA VAL A 201 6.35 7.69 -18.74
C VAL A 201 5.04 8.24 -18.19
N HIS A 202 3.91 7.83 -18.79
CA HIS A 202 2.56 8.25 -18.39
C HIS A 202 1.99 7.33 -17.32
N LYS A 203 2.17 6.02 -17.49
CA LYS A 203 1.62 5.03 -16.56
C LYS A 203 2.39 3.73 -16.60
N VAL A 204 2.59 3.12 -15.44
CA VAL A 204 2.99 1.71 -15.29
C VAL A 204 2.02 1.07 -14.32
N LEU A 205 1.36 -0.01 -14.75
CA LEU A 205 0.38 -0.73 -13.94
C LEU A 205 0.42 -2.25 -14.15
N PRO A 206 0.07 -3.04 -13.12
CA PRO A 206 -0.13 -4.48 -13.29
C PRO A 206 -1.39 -4.75 -14.13
N VAL A 207 -1.30 -5.73 -15.02
CA VAL A 207 -2.39 -6.16 -15.92
C VAL A 207 -2.96 -7.50 -15.47
N CYS A 208 -2.11 -8.49 -15.22
CA CYS A 208 -2.54 -9.81 -14.78
C CYS A 208 -1.38 -10.61 -14.16
N PRO A 209 -1.66 -11.54 -13.23
CA PRO A 209 -0.70 -12.59 -12.91
C PRO A 209 -0.46 -13.43 -14.18
N MET A 210 0.77 -13.92 -14.36
CA MET A 210 1.15 -14.72 -15.53
C MET A 210 1.49 -16.16 -15.15
N VAL A 211 1.09 -17.09 -16.00
CA VAL A 211 1.68 -18.42 -16.06
C VAL A 211 2.96 -18.35 -16.90
N ALA A 212 4.07 -18.90 -16.40
CA ALA A 212 5.42 -18.68 -16.96
C ALA A 212 5.63 -19.15 -18.42
N PHE A 213 4.77 -20.02 -18.95
CA PHE A 213 4.97 -20.67 -20.25
C PHE A 213 4.02 -20.19 -21.35
N ASN A 214 3.29 -19.10 -21.13
CA ASN A 214 2.39 -18.57 -22.15
C ASN A 214 2.55 -17.06 -22.28
N ASP A 215 3.02 -16.64 -23.45
CA ASP A 215 3.21 -15.24 -23.76
C ASP A 215 1.86 -14.53 -23.91
N PRO A 216 1.75 -13.29 -23.42
CA PRO A 216 0.56 -12.49 -23.63
C PRO A 216 0.41 -12.12 -25.10
N THR A 217 -0.82 -12.09 -25.58
CA THR A 217 -1.14 -11.53 -26.89
C THR A 217 -1.62 -10.10 -26.74
N ALA A 218 -1.18 -9.22 -27.63
CA ALA A 218 -1.51 -7.81 -27.55
C ALA A 218 -1.66 -7.18 -28.92
N GLN A 219 -2.60 -6.25 -29.06
CA GLN A 219 -2.87 -5.55 -30.30
C GLN A 219 -3.45 -4.15 -30.03
N VAL A 220 -3.03 -3.15 -30.80
CA VAL A 220 -3.55 -1.78 -30.73
C VAL A 220 -4.70 -1.64 -31.73
N ASP A 221 -5.83 -1.08 -31.27
CA ASP A 221 -6.98 -0.80 -32.13
C ASP A 221 -6.83 0.52 -32.93
N PRO A 222 -7.70 0.81 -33.91
CA PRO A 222 -7.61 2.05 -34.70
C PRO A 222 -7.77 3.34 -33.90
N THR A 223 -8.32 3.29 -32.68
CA THR A 223 -8.45 4.44 -31.78
C THR A 223 -7.26 4.57 -30.82
N GLY A 224 -6.26 3.69 -30.95
CA GLY A 224 -5.07 3.67 -30.12
C GLY A 224 -5.22 2.90 -28.81
N ASN A 225 -6.35 2.22 -28.53
CA ASN A 225 -6.44 1.43 -27.31
C ASN A 225 -5.63 0.13 -27.44
N LEU A 226 -4.94 -0.25 -26.37
CA LEU A 226 -4.23 -1.52 -26.27
C LEU A 226 -5.15 -2.62 -25.75
N HIS A 227 -5.34 -3.66 -26.55
CA HIS A 227 -5.99 -4.91 -26.15
C HIS A 227 -4.92 -5.90 -25.71
N ILE A 228 -5.08 -6.47 -24.52
CA ILE A 228 -4.15 -7.44 -23.93
C ILE A 228 -4.95 -8.67 -23.52
N LEU A 229 -4.47 -9.84 -23.90
CA LEU A 229 -4.99 -11.12 -23.45
C LEU A 229 -3.84 -11.98 -22.91
N CYS A 230 -3.92 -12.34 -21.63
CA CYS A 230 -2.89 -13.09 -20.94
C CYS A 230 -3.50 -14.24 -20.14
N GLN A 231 -2.77 -15.36 -20.04
CA GLN A 231 -3.19 -16.50 -19.24
C GLN A 231 -2.81 -16.27 -17.77
N SER A 232 -3.83 -16.20 -16.90
CA SER A 232 -3.69 -15.88 -15.47
C SER A 232 -3.69 -17.09 -14.54
N GLY A 233 -3.95 -18.28 -15.08
CA GLY A 233 -3.97 -19.55 -14.36
C GLY A 233 -4.07 -20.73 -15.32
N ALA A 234 -4.16 -21.96 -14.80
CA ALA A 234 -4.13 -23.17 -15.63
C ALA A 234 -5.20 -23.19 -16.75
N ARG A 235 -6.39 -22.63 -16.47
CA ARG A 235 -7.50 -22.55 -17.43
C ARG A 235 -8.15 -21.17 -17.50
N THR A 236 -7.50 -20.14 -16.97
CA THR A 236 -8.09 -18.79 -16.89
C THR A 236 -7.28 -17.78 -17.69
N TYR A 237 -7.98 -16.85 -18.32
CA TYR A 237 -7.42 -15.75 -19.09
C TYR A 237 -7.98 -14.42 -18.61
N ASN A 238 -7.14 -13.40 -18.61
CA ASN A 238 -7.53 -12.02 -18.34
C ASN A 238 -7.43 -11.23 -19.64
N TYR A 239 -8.51 -10.56 -19.99
CA TYR A 239 -8.59 -9.64 -21.11
C TYR A 239 -8.70 -8.22 -20.58
N THR A 240 -7.78 -7.36 -21.00
CA THR A 240 -7.69 -5.97 -20.56
C THR A 240 -7.64 -5.05 -21.76
N VAL A 241 -8.33 -3.90 -21.68
CA VAL A 241 -8.18 -2.81 -22.65
C VAL A 241 -7.72 -1.56 -21.95
N LEU A 242 -6.60 -0.98 -22.40
CA LEU A 242 -6.04 0.27 -21.90
C LEU A 242 -6.17 1.37 -22.95
N ASP A 243 -6.45 2.59 -22.54
CA ASP A 243 -6.37 3.75 -23.43
C ASP A 243 -4.92 4.28 -23.56
N PRO A 244 -4.66 5.26 -24.45
CA PRO A 244 -3.32 5.83 -24.64
C PRO A 244 -2.72 6.61 -23.46
N ASP A 245 -3.48 6.79 -22.37
CA ASP A 245 -2.99 7.38 -21.11
C ASP A 245 -2.79 6.28 -20.04
N GLY A 246 -3.03 5.02 -20.38
CA GLY A 246 -2.86 3.86 -19.49
C GLY A 246 -4.04 3.62 -18.55
N LYS A 247 -5.20 4.24 -18.79
CA LYS A 247 -6.42 3.99 -18.02
C LYS A 247 -7.06 2.69 -18.51
N MET A 248 -7.42 1.83 -17.55
CA MET A 248 -8.11 0.57 -17.84
C MET A 248 -9.59 0.83 -18.16
N LYS A 249 -9.97 0.60 -19.43
CA LYS A 249 -11.36 0.72 -19.92
C LYS A 249 -12.14 -0.56 -19.75
N ILE A 250 -11.48 -1.71 -19.96
CA ILE A 250 -12.11 -3.03 -19.88
C ILE A 250 -11.21 -3.96 -19.09
N ARG A 251 -11.82 -4.77 -18.22
CA ARG A 251 -11.23 -5.95 -17.60
C ARG A 251 -12.28 -7.05 -17.58
N HIS A 252 -12.00 -8.16 -18.25
CA HIS A 252 -12.85 -9.33 -18.27
C HIS A 252 -12.03 -10.58 -18.03
N HIS A 253 -12.66 -11.58 -17.45
CA HIS A 253 -12.06 -12.88 -17.21
C HIS A 253 -12.72 -13.95 -18.07
N TYR A 254 -11.92 -14.92 -18.52
CA TYR A 254 -12.36 -16.03 -19.35
C TYR A 254 -11.84 -17.34 -18.79
N GLN A 255 -12.57 -18.42 -19.04
CA GLN A 255 -12.14 -19.79 -18.78
C GLN A 255 -12.04 -20.57 -20.09
N ILE A 256 -11.07 -21.48 -20.19
CA ILE A 256 -10.97 -22.39 -21.33
C ILE A 256 -12.15 -23.38 -21.27
N VAL A 257 -13.11 -23.22 -22.17
CA VAL A 257 -14.26 -24.10 -22.40
C VAL A 257 -14.42 -24.26 -23.91
N GLY A 258 -14.30 -25.49 -24.40
CA GLY A 258 -14.24 -25.79 -25.84
C GLY A 258 -12.91 -25.36 -26.45
N SER A 259 -12.72 -24.05 -26.65
CA SER A 259 -11.51 -23.46 -27.25
C SER A 259 -10.80 -22.49 -26.29
N ARG A 260 -9.52 -22.24 -26.56
CA ARG A 260 -8.74 -21.22 -25.82
C ARG A 260 -9.18 -19.82 -26.25
N PRO A 261 -9.36 -18.88 -25.31
CA PRO A 261 -9.54 -17.47 -25.63
C PRO A 261 -8.39 -16.94 -26.50
N ARG A 262 -8.71 -16.18 -27.56
CA ARG A 262 -7.75 -15.50 -28.44
C ARG A 262 -8.25 -14.11 -28.80
N LEU A 263 -7.35 -13.18 -29.05
CA LEU A 263 -7.71 -11.91 -29.68
C LEU A 263 -8.07 -12.17 -31.14
N ASN A 264 -9.18 -11.61 -31.60
CA ASN A 264 -9.64 -11.67 -32.97
C ASN A 264 -10.06 -10.28 -33.45
N PHE A 265 -9.70 -9.92 -34.68
CA PHE A 265 -10.12 -8.69 -35.31
C PHE A 265 -11.28 -8.98 -36.25
N LYS A 266 -12.47 -8.44 -35.93
CA LYS A 266 -13.67 -8.59 -36.76
C LYS A 266 -14.49 -7.31 -36.71
N ASP A 267 -15.03 -6.89 -37.86
CA ASP A 267 -15.87 -5.69 -37.99
C ASP A 267 -15.17 -4.42 -37.48
N GLY A 268 -13.87 -4.28 -37.76
CA GLY A 268 -13.06 -3.14 -37.32
C GLY A 268 -12.79 -3.09 -35.81
N LYS A 269 -13.14 -4.14 -35.06
CA LYS A 269 -13.03 -4.21 -33.60
C LYS A 269 -12.23 -5.42 -33.16
N ILE A 270 -11.40 -5.23 -32.15
CA ILE A 270 -10.71 -6.33 -31.48
C ILE A 270 -11.64 -6.90 -30.39
N ARG A 271 -11.86 -8.21 -30.43
CA ARG A 271 -12.69 -8.95 -29.47
C ARG A 271 -11.98 -10.24 -29.05
N VAL A 272 -12.43 -10.81 -27.92
CA VAL A 272 -11.99 -12.15 -27.52
C VAL A 272 -12.90 -13.18 -28.18
N ALA A 273 -12.32 -14.13 -28.88
CA ALA A 273 -13.00 -15.30 -29.43
C ALA A 273 -12.57 -16.56 -28.69
N GLY A 274 -13.51 -17.48 -28.46
CA GLY A 274 -13.25 -18.73 -27.75
C GLY A 274 -13.26 -18.60 -26.23
N GLY A 275 -13.37 -19.76 -25.57
CA GLY A 275 -13.58 -19.86 -24.13
C GLY A 275 -14.92 -19.31 -23.65
N LEU A 276 -15.14 -19.38 -22.34
CA LEU A 276 -16.32 -18.87 -21.66
C LEU A 276 -15.97 -17.59 -20.89
N LYS A 277 -16.67 -16.48 -21.16
CA LYS A 277 -16.55 -15.26 -20.37
C LYS A 277 -17.15 -15.49 -18.99
N LEU A 278 -16.36 -15.23 -17.95
CA LEU A 278 -16.80 -15.27 -16.56
C LEU A 278 -17.44 -13.94 -16.18
N LEU A 279 -18.34 -13.96 -15.21
CA LEU A 279 -18.89 -12.77 -14.57
C LEU A 279 -18.23 -12.61 -13.21
N ARG A 280 -17.42 -11.57 -13.04
CA ARG A 280 -16.76 -11.31 -11.76
C ARG A 280 -17.07 -9.91 -11.23
N PRO A 281 -17.16 -9.74 -9.89
CA PRO A 281 -17.34 -8.42 -9.29
C PRO A 281 -16.22 -7.43 -9.62
N ASP A 282 -15.02 -7.93 -9.90
CA ASP A 282 -13.85 -7.14 -10.26
C ASP A 282 -13.73 -6.87 -11.77
N ASP A 283 -14.68 -7.29 -12.60
CA ASP A 283 -14.70 -6.91 -14.01
C ASP A 283 -14.95 -5.40 -14.19
N ILE A 284 -14.40 -4.84 -15.27
CA ILE A 284 -14.57 -3.44 -15.69
C ILE A 284 -15.16 -3.42 -17.10
N PRO A 285 -16.24 -2.68 -17.35
CA PRO A 285 -17.11 -2.04 -16.36
C PRO A 285 -17.76 -3.09 -15.45
N THR A 286 -17.88 -2.78 -14.15
CA THR A 286 -18.56 -3.67 -13.22
C THR A 286 -20.03 -3.70 -13.59
N ARG A 287 -20.57 -4.89 -13.85
CA ARG A 287 -22.00 -5.07 -14.08
C ARG A 287 -22.70 -4.93 -12.72
N LYS A 288 -22.96 -3.70 -12.27
CA LYS A 288 -23.93 -3.47 -11.20
C LYS A 288 -25.26 -4.05 -11.69
N LYS A 289 -25.85 -5.01 -10.95
CA LYS A 289 -27.26 -5.32 -11.17
C LYS A 289 -28.03 -4.03 -10.95
N LYS A 290 -28.87 -3.63 -11.91
CA LYS A 290 -29.78 -2.49 -11.77
C LYS A 290 -30.71 -2.83 -10.59
N GLY A 291 -30.46 -2.26 -9.40
CA GLY A 291 -31.20 -2.54 -8.17
C GLY A 291 -30.38 -2.60 -6.86
N ASP A 292 -29.06 -2.77 -6.92
CA ASP A 292 -28.21 -2.76 -5.72
C ASP A 292 -27.67 -1.34 -5.46
N GLU A 293 -28.52 -0.46 -4.95
CA GLU A 293 -28.01 0.64 -4.13
C GLU A 293 -27.45 0.03 -2.84
N PRO A 294 -26.23 0.41 -2.41
CA PRO A 294 -25.74 0.01 -1.10
C PRO A 294 -26.68 0.62 -0.06
N LYS A 295 -27.54 -0.21 0.55
CA LYS A 295 -28.19 0.19 1.80
C LYS A 295 -27.07 0.50 2.78
N LEU A 296 -26.92 1.78 3.15
CA LEU A 296 -26.21 2.12 4.37
C LEU A 296 -26.91 1.34 5.49
N ILE A 297 -26.26 0.28 5.99
CA ILE A 297 -26.64 -0.29 7.28
C ILE A 297 -26.10 0.72 8.30
N LEU A 298 -26.86 1.79 8.52
CA LEU A 298 -26.71 2.58 9.73
C LEU A 298 -26.94 1.62 10.89
N PRO A 299 -26.05 1.57 11.91
CA PRO A 299 -26.37 0.86 13.14
C PRO A 299 -27.73 1.36 13.61
N ARG A 300 -28.68 0.43 13.73
CA ARG A 300 -30.01 0.71 14.24
C ARG A 300 -29.81 1.38 15.59
N LYS A 301 -30.12 2.68 15.64
CA LYS A 301 -30.11 3.57 16.81
C LYS A 301 -30.16 2.73 18.08
N ALA A 302 -29.09 2.76 18.88
CA ALA A 302 -29.06 2.13 20.20
C ALA A 302 -30.27 2.63 20.98
N THR A 303 -31.32 1.81 20.99
CA THR A 303 -32.56 2.04 21.75
C THR A 303 -32.74 0.90 22.73
N GLN A 304 -31.64 0.28 23.16
CA GLN A 304 -31.65 -0.47 24.40
C GLN A 304 -31.36 0.54 25.51
N PRO A 305 -32.31 0.81 26.42
CA PRO A 305 -32.02 1.60 27.61
C PRO A 305 -30.89 0.90 28.38
N ILE A 306 -29.97 1.70 28.91
CA ILE A 306 -28.90 1.26 29.80
C ILE A 306 -29.55 0.43 30.92
N PRO A 307 -29.08 -0.80 31.21
CA PRO A 307 -29.56 -1.55 32.36
C PRO A 307 -29.27 -0.72 33.62
N VAL A 308 -30.30 -0.33 34.35
CA VAL A 308 -30.14 0.30 35.66
C VAL A 308 -29.54 -0.77 36.58
N ILE A 309 -28.26 -0.63 36.88
CA ILE A 309 -27.60 -1.42 37.91
C ILE A 309 -28.29 -1.04 39.23
N ARG A 310 -29.12 -1.96 39.76
CA ARG A 310 -29.66 -1.83 41.11
C ARG A 310 -28.59 -2.28 42.09
N GLU A 311 -28.39 -1.51 43.15
CA GLU A 311 -27.52 -1.90 44.25
C GLU A 311 -27.99 -3.26 44.83
N PRO A 312 -27.05 -4.14 45.20
CA PRO A 312 -27.38 -5.44 45.78
C PRO A 312 -28.17 -5.23 47.08
N VAL A 313 -29.32 -5.90 47.18
CA VAL A 313 -30.16 -5.92 48.38
C VAL A 313 -29.37 -6.64 49.49
N PRO A 314 -29.18 -6.05 50.68
CA PRO A 314 -28.53 -6.74 51.80
C PRO A 314 -29.35 -7.97 52.20
N GLU A 315 -28.69 -9.12 52.34
CA GLU A 315 -29.34 -10.33 52.81
C GLU A 315 -29.92 -10.12 54.23
N PRO A 316 -31.15 -10.61 54.49
CA PRO A 316 -31.72 -10.51 55.83
C PRO A 316 -30.93 -11.39 56.81
N ASN A 317 -30.60 -10.81 57.97
CA ASN A 317 -29.86 -11.49 59.02
C ASN A 317 -30.53 -12.82 59.43
N PRO A 318 -29.74 -13.89 59.64
CA PRO A 318 -30.28 -15.17 60.06
C PRO A 318 -30.96 -15.06 61.44
N PRO A 319 -32.08 -15.78 61.66
CA PRO A 319 -32.80 -15.72 62.90
C PRO A 319 -31.95 -16.29 64.06
N ALA A 320 -32.02 -15.59 65.20
CA ALA A 320 -31.28 -15.96 66.40
C ALA A 320 -31.64 -17.38 66.88
N PRO A 321 -30.66 -18.14 67.42
CA PRO A 321 -30.88 -19.51 67.86
C PRO A 321 -31.87 -19.56 69.03
N ARG A 322 -32.92 -20.38 68.90
CA ARG A 322 -33.81 -20.69 70.02
C ARG A 322 -33.12 -21.74 70.91
N ARG A 323 -33.14 -21.46 72.22
CA ARG A 323 -32.66 -22.32 73.31
C ARG A 323 -33.30 -23.69 73.31
#